data_AF-A0A421B3M1-F1
#
_entry.id   AF-A0A421B3M1-F1
#
_cell.length_a   1.000
_cell.length_b   1.000
_cell.length_c   1.000
_cell.angle_alpha   90.00
_cell.angle_beta   90.00
_cell.angle_gamma   90.00
#
_symmetry.space_group_name_H-M   'P 1'
#
loop_
_entity.id
_entity.type
_entity.pdbx_description
1 polymer ?
#
loop_
_entity_poly.entity_id
_entity_poly.type
_entity_poly.pdbx_seq_one_letter_code
_entity_poly.pdbx_strand_id
1 'polypeptide(L)'
;MPRPGVGTGERSVGDMFLFTRAAVAVVLGLVVLRRRMSVGAPLLAAMSERQLAAILAHELGHYANRCTSWCCWRSSTPGTAAGRSTGPSCPARTPASSTCPSVGPLWREALRKLFSRKKSVPDLVPDEEVSDNRIPDHPGVLAAYRTALGGDWEPAAEVVASTWGDWEARADVVFELADAAAQDDGWLTAWRAARPDDPGHAAVLAQSFVLRAWEIRGARKADETTPDQVEGFQRLLTEGRAAALVAAEAAPEDPTPWWTQVMLARGLPVPHAEFEAVWAELVARDPLHRYGHIQALQYWCAKWHGSDDLMTDFATRAAAKSPRLALIALLGAFEHTDDRWRAPDVVAALDALIARLATETAETNFTRKERGWAIHALMANNRPADALTQFRALGSRADNEPWSLTGQARRVFLHTREQARTEAAR
;
A
#
# COMPACT_ATOMS: atom_id res chain seq x y z
N MET A 1 -36.12 10.20 51.65
CA MET A 1 -35.15 9.14 51.99
C MET A 1 -35.74 7.79 51.56
N PRO A 2 -34.96 6.80 51.10
CA PRO A 2 -33.55 6.81 50.68
C PRO A 2 -33.33 6.37 49.21
N ARG A 3 -32.15 6.70 48.67
CA ARG A 3 -31.61 6.16 47.41
C ARG A 3 -31.28 4.67 47.56
N PRO A 4 -31.46 3.82 46.54
CA PRO A 4 -30.82 2.52 46.51
C PRO A 4 -29.48 2.58 45.76
N GLY A 5 -28.41 2.45 46.55
CA GLY A 5 -27.32 1.53 46.24
C GLY A 5 -26.27 1.95 45.21
N VAL A 6 -25.30 2.76 45.66
CA VAL A 6 -23.91 2.57 45.21
C VAL A 6 -23.48 1.20 45.72
N GLY A 7 -23.62 0.19 44.87
CA GLY A 7 -23.13 -1.16 45.11
C GLY A 7 -21.63 -1.20 44.86
N THR A 8 -20.88 -1.12 45.94
CA THR A 8 -19.47 -1.50 46.02
C THR A 8 -19.34 -2.99 45.65
N GLY A 9 -19.15 -3.26 44.36
CA GLY A 9 -18.66 -4.55 43.88
C GLY A 9 -17.18 -4.64 44.17
N GLU A 10 -16.81 -5.57 45.03
CA GLU A 10 -15.47 -5.89 45.49
C GLU A 10 -14.46 -5.91 44.32
N ARG A 11 -13.41 -5.10 44.45
CA ARG A 11 -12.25 -5.21 43.56
C ARG A 11 -11.56 -6.51 43.88
N SER A 12 -11.68 -7.47 42.96
CA SER A 12 -10.77 -8.60 42.87
C SER A 12 -9.34 -8.04 42.83
N VAL A 13 -8.57 -8.38 43.86
CA VAL A 13 -7.15 -8.09 43.99
C VAL A 13 -6.43 -8.88 42.90
N GLY A 14 -5.94 -8.20 41.86
CA GLY A 14 -5.21 -8.83 40.77
C GLY A 14 -4.84 -7.90 39.61
N ASP A 15 -5.62 -6.86 39.32
CA ASP A 15 -5.41 -6.09 38.10
C ASP A 15 -4.36 -4.97 38.25
N MET A 16 -3.26 -5.09 37.49
CA MET A 16 -2.27 -4.01 37.33
C MET A 16 -2.71 -3.10 36.16
N PHE A 17 -2.98 -1.83 36.45
CA PHE A 17 -3.42 -0.85 35.46
C PHE A 17 -2.22 -0.12 34.84
N LEU A 18 -2.04 -0.24 33.52
CA LEU A 18 -1.08 0.58 32.77
C LEU A 18 -1.75 1.90 32.36
N PHE A 19 -1.36 2.99 33.01
CA PHE A 19 -1.70 4.36 32.58
C PHE A 19 -0.52 4.95 31.82
N THR A 20 -0.64 5.11 30.50
CA THR A 20 0.25 5.99 29.75
C THR A 20 -0.26 7.42 29.90
N ARG A 21 0.48 8.23 30.65
CA ARG A 21 0.24 9.67 30.81
C ARG A 21 1.38 10.40 30.09
N ALA A 22 1.18 10.75 28.82
CA ALA A 22 2.00 11.77 28.17
C ALA A 22 1.26 13.10 28.32
N ALA A 23 1.86 14.02 29.10
CA ALA A 23 1.41 15.39 29.19
C ALA A 23 1.65 16.12 27.86
N VAL A 24 0.78 17.08 27.59
CA VAL A 24 0.65 17.86 26.37
C VAL A 24 1.99 18.40 25.85
N ALA A 25 2.35 18.00 24.64
CA ALA A 25 3.17 18.81 23.74
C ALA A 25 2.49 18.78 22.37
N VAL A 26 1.89 19.89 21.97
CA VAL A 26 1.42 20.10 20.60
C VAL A 26 2.67 20.22 19.74
N VAL A 27 3.04 19.14 19.06
CA VAL A 27 3.95 19.16 17.93
C VAL A 27 3.33 18.26 16.86
N LEU A 28 2.89 18.87 15.75
CA LEU A 28 2.49 18.21 14.49
C LEU A 28 1.17 17.40 14.49
N GLY A 29 0.07 17.96 15.02
CA GLY A 29 -1.27 17.68 14.50
C GLY A 29 -1.80 16.24 14.51
N LEU A 30 -1.33 15.35 15.40
CA LEU A 30 -1.87 13.99 15.51
C LEU A 30 -3.03 13.92 16.52
N VAL A 31 -4.23 13.58 16.04
CA VAL A 31 -5.37 13.19 16.89
C VAL A 31 -5.19 11.72 17.31
N VAL A 32 -4.98 11.48 18.59
CA VAL A 32 -4.82 10.12 19.16
C VAL A 32 -6.17 9.58 19.62
N LEU A 33 -6.72 8.59 18.93
CA LEU A 33 -7.88 7.83 19.41
C LEU A 33 -7.47 6.90 20.56
N ARG A 34 -8.20 6.93 21.68
CA ARG A 34 -7.99 6.01 22.82
C ARG A 34 -8.65 4.67 22.55
N ARG A 35 -7.89 3.58 22.66
CA ARG A 35 -8.44 2.21 22.83
C ARG A 35 -7.96 1.60 24.14
N ARG A 36 -8.84 0.78 24.74
CA ARG A 36 -8.61 0.12 26.04
C ARG A 36 -8.38 -1.37 25.79
N MET A 37 -7.20 -1.86 26.13
CA MET A 37 -6.89 -3.30 26.17
C MET A 37 -6.93 -3.77 27.62
N SER A 38 -7.59 -4.90 27.87
CA SER A 38 -7.68 -5.55 29.17
C SER A 38 -6.95 -6.88 29.11
N VAL A 39 -5.89 -7.04 29.92
CA VAL A 39 -5.14 -8.31 30.03
C VAL A 39 -5.31 -8.82 31.46
N GLY A 40 -5.77 -10.06 31.62
CA GLY A 40 -6.00 -10.66 32.94
C GLY A 40 -4.71 -10.94 33.69
N ALA A 41 -4.70 -10.70 35.00
CA ALA A 41 -3.54 -10.86 35.88
C ALA A 41 -2.84 -12.24 35.84
N PRO A 42 -3.55 -13.38 35.75
CA PRO A 42 -2.91 -14.70 35.67
C PRO A 42 -2.13 -14.89 34.37
N LEU A 43 -2.65 -14.30 33.28
CA LEU A 43 -2.00 -14.34 31.97
C LEU A 43 -0.73 -13.47 32.00
N LEU A 44 -0.81 -12.27 32.57
CA LEU A 44 0.35 -11.37 32.69
C LEU A 44 1.49 -11.99 33.53
N ALA A 45 1.14 -12.66 34.64
CA ALA A 45 2.11 -13.30 35.53
C ALA A 45 2.79 -14.54 34.92
N ALA A 46 2.14 -15.20 33.97
CA ALA A 46 2.67 -16.37 33.26
C ALA A 46 3.53 -16.00 32.03
N MET A 47 3.60 -14.72 31.66
CA MET A 47 4.30 -14.26 30.47
C MET A 47 5.68 -13.69 30.82
N SER A 48 6.69 -14.09 30.04
CA SER A 48 8.00 -13.43 30.07
C SER A 48 7.91 -12.03 29.45
N GLU A 49 8.84 -11.15 29.84
CA GLU A 49 8.95 -9.78 29.29
C GLU A 49 9.00 -9.76 27.76
N ARG A 50 9.66 -10.75 27.14
CA ARG A 50 9.70 -10.91 25.68
C ARG A 50 8.34 -11.26 25.06
N GLN A 51 7.54 -12.09 25.73
CA GLN A 51 6.21 -12.46 25.23
C GLN A 51 5.23 -11.30 25.39
N LEU A 52 5.30 -10.57 26.50
CA LEU A 52 4.49 -9.37 26.70
C LEU A 52 4.87 -8.28 25.67
N ALA A 53 6.17 -8.07 25.43
CA ALA A 53 6.65 -7.15 24.40
C ALA A 53 6.21 -7.57 22.99
N ALA A 54 6.19 -8.87 22.68
CA ALA A 54 5.72 -9.38 21.40
C ALA A 54 4.21 -9.19 21.20
N ILE A 55 3.39 -9.41 22.23
CA ILE A 55 1.95 -9.13 22.15
C ILE A 55 1.69 -7.64 22.01
N LEU A 56 2.35 -6.80 22.79
CA LEU A 56 2.20 -5.35 22.65
C LEU A 56 2.67 -4.87 21.27
N ALA A 57 3.77 -5.42 20.75
CA ALA A 57 4.26 -5.13 19.41
C ALA A 57 3.34 -5.69 18.31
N HIS A 58 2.64 -6.79 18.54
CA HIS A 58 1.64 -7.35 17.62
C HIS A 58 0.38 -6.48 17.57
N GLU A 59 -0.16 -6.15 18.74
CA GLU A 59 -1.40 -5.38 18.90
C GLU A 59 -1.23 -3.91 18.52
N LEU A 60 -0.06 -3.33 18.80
CA LEU A 60 0.32 -1.98 18.33
C LEU A 60 0.92 -2.00 16.92
N GLY A 61 1.43 -3.15 16.46
CA GLY A 61 1.99 -3.34 15.12
C GLY A 61 0.96 -3.29 14.01
N HIS A 62 -0.31 -3.59 14.33
CA HIS A 62 -1.44 -3.29 13.45
C HIS A 62 -1.61 -1.79 13.15
N TYR A 63 -0.87 -0.90 13.82
CA TYR A 63 -0.96 0.56 13.65
C TYR A 63 0.36 1.27 13.31
N ALA A 64 1.45 0.55 13.02
CA ALA A 64 2.75 1.20 12.81
C ALA A 64 3.54 0.62 11.62
N ASN A 65 3.15 1.02 10.42
CA ASN A 65 4.16 1.31 9.39
C ASN A 65 4.90 2.60 9.81
N ARG A 66 5.85 2.47 10.74
CA ARG A 66 7.03 3.34 10.97
C ARG A 66 7.78 2.91 12.24
N CYS A 67 9.07 2.65 12.07
CA CYS A 67 10.16 2.69 13.06
C CYS A 67 9.82 2.45 14.55
N THR A 68 10.00 1.21 15.01
CA THR A 68 10.42 0.95 16.40
C THR A 68 11.91 0.65 16.44
N SER A 69 12.74 1.70 16.49
CA SER A 69 14.14 1.54 16.92
C SER A 69 14.19 1.61 18.45
N TRP A 70 14.61 0.52 19.09
CA TRP A 70 14.92 0.49 20.52
C TRP A 70 16.23 1.24 20.77
N CYS A 71 16.17 2.47 21.25
CA CYS A 71 17.32 3.16 21.83
C CYS A 71 17.37 2.86 23.33
N CYS A 72 18.39 2.09 23.75
CA CYS A 72 18.67 1.86 25.16
C CYS A 72 19.34 3.13 25.74
N TRP A 73 18.53 4.05 26.26
CA TRP A 73 19.04 5.15 27.09
C TRP A 73 19.25 4.63 28.51
N ARG A 74 20.52 4.48 28.90
CA ARG A 74 20.89 4.22 30.29
C ARG A 74 20.89 5.57 31.02
N SER A 75 19.74 6.01 31.52
CA SER A 75 19.68 7.15 32.43
C SER A 75 19.97 6.68 33.85
N SER A 76 21.13 7.05 34.38
CA SER A 76 21.45 6.99 35.80
C SER A 76 20.41 7.80 36.57
N THR A 77 19.85 7.21 37.64
CA THR A 77 18.86 7.85 38.50
C THR A 77 19.42 9.08 39.24
N PRO A 78 18.57 10.08 39.55
CA PRO A 78 18.97 11.32 40.21
C PRO A 78 18.99 11.15 41.74
N GLY A 79 20.15 11.45 42.34
CA GLY A 79 20.32 11.67 43.77
C GLY A 79 20.42 13.16 44.08
N THR A 80 19.57 13.60 45.00
CA THR A 80 19.34 14.94 45.53
C THR A 80 20.57 15.73 46.02
N ALA A 81 20.41 17.06 45.95
CA ALA A 81 20.85 18.09 46.91
C ALA A 81 22.03 19.01 46.53
N ALA A 82 21.68 20.29 46.42
CA ALA A 82 22.35 21.49 46.94
C ALA A 82 23.89 21.64 46.84
N GLY A 83 24.33 22.80 46.34
CA GLY A 83 25.56 23.43 46.82
C GLY A 83 26.46 24.02 45.73
N ARG A 84 27.03 25.18 46.05
CA ARG A 84 27.84 26.03 45.16
C ARG A 84 29.26 25.47 44.92
N SER A 85 29.89 26.06 43.91
CA SER A 85 31.31 26.48 43.83
C SER A 85 32.42 25.50 43.45
N THR A 86 33.22 25.99 42.49
CA THR A 86 34.69 25.90 42.31
C THR A 86 35.38 24.58 41.95
N GLY A 87 36.09 24.63 40.81
CA GLY A 87 37.53 24.31 40.78
C GLY A 87 37.96 22.86 40.54
N PRO A 88 39.21 22.62 40.09
CA PRO A 88 39.55 21.63 39.06
C PRO A 88 40.39 20.44 39.58
N SER A 89 40.74 19.51 38.67
CA SER A 89 42.01 18.72 38.57
C SER A 89 41.94 17.18 38.55
N CYS A 90 42.69 16.62 37.58
CA CYS A 90 43.26 15.25 37.43
C CYS A 90 44.05 14.76 38.67
N PRO A 91 44.71 13.55 38.74
CA PRO A 91 45.06 12.54 37.70
C PRO A 91 44.96 11.02 38.08
N ALA A 92 45.19 10.18 37.07
CA ALA A 92 45.83 8.83 37.01
C ALA A 92 45.96 7.90 38.24
N ARG A 93 45.65 6.60 38.02
CA ARG A 93 46.39 5.44 38.59
C ARG A 93 46.21 4.16 37.76
N THR A 94 47.33 3.55 37.38
CA THR A 94 47.57 2.14 36.98
C THR A 94 48.31 1.43 38.12
N PRO A 95 48.69 0.12 38.08
CA PRO A 95 48.20 -1.07 37.35
C PRO A 95 48.05 -2.34 38.26
N ALA A 96 47.58 -3.47 37.71
CA ALA A 96 47.93 -4.90 38.03
C ALA A 96 46.76 -5.84 37.63
N SER A 97 46.84 -6.53 36.48
CA SER A 97 47.33 -7.91 36.29
C SER A 97 46.38 -9.03 36.75
N SER A 98 45.66 -9.63 35.80
CA SER A 98 45.43 -11.07 35.76
C SER A 98 45.24 -11.52 34.30
N THR A 99 46.07 -12.48 33.91
CA THR A 99 46.18 -13.11 32.60
C THR A 99 45.08 -14.16 32.39
N CYS A 100 44.50 -14.22 31.19
CA CYS A 100 44.06 -15.46 30.50
C CYS A 100 43.83 -15.16 29.01
N PRO A 101 43.81 -16.17 28.11
CA PRO A 101 44.83 -16.32 27.07
C PRO A 101 44.38 -15.81 25.69
N SER A 102 45.38 -15.51 24.89
CA SER A 102 45.31 -15.17 23.46
C SER A 102 44.50 -16.18 22.65
N VAL A 103 43.43 -15.71 22.02
CA VAL A 103 42.76 -16.39 20.91
C VAL A 103 43.49 -16.01 19.61
N GLY A 104 44.09 -17.01 18.96
CA GLY A 104 44.99 -16.86 17.82
C GLY A 104 44.38 -16.33 16.51
N PRO A 105 45.22 -16.04 15.50
CA PRO A 105 44.86 -15.34 14.26
C PRO A 105 43.87 -16.06 13.34
N LEU A 106 43.56 -17.34 13.60
CA LEU A 106 42.64 -18.17 12.82
C LEU A 106 41.17 -17.74 12.93
N TRP A 107 40.77 -17.09 14.02
CA TRP A 107 39.40 -16.56 14.18
C TRP A 107 39.16 -15.30 13.33
N ARG A 108 40.20 -14.52 13.03
CA ARG A 108 40.09 -13.35 12.14
C ARG A 108 39.89 -13.76 10.68
N GLU A 109 40.41 -14.91 10.26
CA GLU A 109 40.20 -15.50 8.92
C GLU A 109 38.79 -16.08 8.77
N ALA A 110 38.31 -16.78 9.81
CA ALA A 110 36.97 -17.36 9.86
C ALA A 110 35.88 -16.28 9.91
N LEU A 111 36.09 -15.19 10.67
CA LEU A 111 35.21 -14.03 10.67
C LEU A 111 35.30 -13.22 9.37
N ARG A 112 36.45 -13.18 8.67
CA ARG A 112 36.55 -12.61 7.32
C ARG A 112 35.78 -13.43 6.27
N LYS A 113 35.63 -14.75 6.45
CA LYS A 113 34.81 -15.61 5.59
C LYS A 113 33.32 -15.59 5.96
N LEU A 114 32.99 -15.42 7.25
CA LEU A 114 31.61 -15.26 7.76
C LEU A 114 31.04 -13.84 7.54
N PHE A 115 31.91 -12.81 7.54
CA PHE A 115 31.63 -11.44 7.11
C PHE A 115 32.31 -11.10 5.78
N SER A 116 32.57 -12.11 4.96
CA SER A 116 32.80 -11.89 3.54
C SER A 116 31.46 -11.40 3.02
N ARG A 117 31.28 -10.08 2.95
CA ARG A 117 30.31 -9.47 2.04
C ARG A 117 30.52 -10.21 0.73
N LYS A 118 29.63 -11.16 0.38
CA LYS A 118 29.40 -11.52 -1.02
C LYS A 118 29.31 -10.16 -1.69
N LYS A 119 30.26 -9.85 -2.58
CA LYS A 119 30.32 -8.57 -3.27
C LYS A 119 28.88 -8.21 -3.62
N SER A 120 28.36 -7.16 -2.97
CA SER A 120 27.11 -6.56 -3.40
C SER A 120 27.29 -6.35 -4.89
N VAL A 121 26.37 -6.86 -5.70
CA VAL A 121 26.31 -6.43 -7.10
C VAL A 121 26.26 -4.89 -6.99
N PRO A 122 27.24 -4.13 -7.53
CA PRO A 122 27.51 -2.76 -7.07
C PRO A 122 26.44 -1.71 -7.38
N ASP A 123 25.22 -2.13 -7.68
CA ASP A 123 24.24 -1.33 -8.42
C ASP A 123 22.79 -1.51 -7.92
N LEU A 124 22.58 -2.29 -6.83
CA LEU A 124 21.27 -2.42 -6.20
C LEU A 124 21.24 -1.70 -4.86
N VAL A 125 20.15 -0.99 -4.61
CA VAL A 125 19.90 -0.29 -3.35
C VAL A 125 19.91 -1.29 -2.17
N PRO A 126 20.56 -0.97 -1.03
CA PRO A 126 20.60 -1.85 0.14
C PRO A 126 19.22 -2.32 0.60
N ASP A 127 19.13 -3.56 1.10
CA ASP A 127 17.85 -4.17 1.50
C ASP A 127 17.13 -3.33 2.55
N GLU A 128 17.85 -2.73 3.49
CA GLU A 128 17.35 -1.86 4.57
C GLU A 128 16.68 -0.58 4.08
N GLU A 129 17.01 -0.10 2.88
CA GLU A 129 16.43 1.11 2.30
C GLU A 129 15.16 0.82 1.49
N VAL A 130 14.89 -0.45 1.16
CA VAL A 130 13.68 -0.86 0.43
C VAL A 130 12.44 -0.65 1.30
N SER A 131 11.45 0.08 0.77
CA SER A 131 10.19 0.37 1.43
C SER A 131 9.00 0.05 0.52
N ASP A 132 7.96 -0.49 1.12
CA ASP A 132 6.64 -0.69 0.53
C ASP A 132 5.65 0.43 0.88
N ASN A 133 6.13 1.50 1.51
CA ASN A 133 5.30 2.69 1.75
C ASN A 133 5.04 3.39 0.41
N ARG A 134 3.79 3.29 -0.07
CA ARG A 134 3.33 4.04 -1.22
C ARG A 134 3.28 5.53 -0.89
N ILE A 135 3.89 6.32 -1.77
CA ILE A 135 3.80 7.78 -1.75
C ILE A 135 3.15 8.17 -3.08
N PRO A 136 2.00 8.86 -3.04
CA PRO A 136 1.37 9.38 -4.25
C PRO A 136 2.33 10.29 -5.05
N ASP A 137 2.34 10.15 -6.36
CA ASP A 137 3.33 10.85 -7.21
C ASP A 137 2.90 12.27 -7.61
N HIS A 138 1.58 12.55 -7.68
CA HIS A 138 1.10 13.87 -8.09
C HIS A 138 1.39 14.94 -7.03
N PRO A 139 2.01 16.09 -7.40
CA PRO A 139 2.28 17.15 -6.44
C PRO A 139 1.02 17.61 -5.69
N GLY A 140 1.15 17.75 -4.38
CA GLY A 140 0.06 18.24 -3.53
C GLY A 140 -0.97 17.18 -3.10
N VAL A 141 -1.09 16.03 -3.78
CA VAL A 141 -2.15 15.06 -3.45
C VAL A 141 -2.00 14.47 -2.04
N LEU A 142 -0.78 14.18 -1.58
CA LEU A 142 -0.55 13.69 -0.21
C LEU A 142 -0.91 14.76 0.84
N ALA A 143 -0.68 16.03 0.53
CA ALA A 143 -1.07 17.12 1.42
C ALA A 143 -2.60 17.27 1.42
N ALA A 144 -3.23 17.27 0.25
CA ALA A 144 -4.67 17.33 0.08
C ALA A 144 -5.39 16.17 0.77
N TYR A 145 -4.88 14.94 0.64
CA TYR A 145 -5.37 13.77 1.35
C TYR A 145 -5.36 13.99 2.87
N ARG A 146 -4.25 14.51 3.42
CA ARG A 146 -4.11 14.73 4.87
C ARG A 146 -5.00 15.86 5.38
N THR A 147 -5.17 16.93 4.61
CA THR A 147 -6.05 18.05 4.99
C THR A 147 -7.52 17.65 4.88
N ALA A 148 -7.87 16.84 3.89
CA ALA A 148 -9.21 16.26 3.74
C ALA A 148 -9.60 15.42 4.97
N LEU A 149 -8.69 14.56 5.47
CA LEU A 149 -8.89 13.85 6.74
C LEU A 149 -8.99 14.77 7.97
N GLY A 150 -8.53 16.02 7.85
CA GLY A 150 -8.70 17.08 8.85
C GLY A 150 -10.00 17.88 8.71
N GLY A 151 -10.78 17.65 7.64
CA GLY A 151 -12.04 18.35 7.34
C GLY A 151 -11.95 19.42 6.25
N ASP A 152 -10.74 19.79 5.81
CA ASP A 152 -10.52 20.87 4.84
C ASP A 152 -10.52 20.32 3.41
N TRP A 153 -11.49 20.77 2.59
CA TRP A 153 -11.74 20.20 1.27
C TRP A 153 -11.13 21.01 0.12
N GLU A 154 -10.82 22.28 0.33
CA GLU A 154 -10.31 23.18 -0.71
C GLU A 154 -9.03 22.66 -1.37
N PRO A 155 -8.02 22.13 -0.62
CA PRO A 155 -6.84 21.54 -1.25
C PRO A 155 -7.16 20.30 -2.11
N ALA A 156 -8.18 19.52 -1.75
CA ALA A 156 -8.65 18.38 -2.53
C ALA A 156 -9.28 18.85 -3.86
N ALA A 157 -10.08 19.91 -3.82
CA ALA A 157 -10.65 20.52 -5.02
C ALA A 157 -9.58 21.07 -5.96
N GLU A 158 -8.60 21.80 -5.41
CA GLU A 158 -7.49 22.38 -6.18
C GLU A 158 -6.64 21.31 -6.85
N VAL A 159 -6.28 20.24 -6.13
CA VAL A 159 -5.46 19.18 -6.71
C VAL A 159 -6.22 18.41 -7.80
N VAL A 160 -7.52 18.13 -7.63
CA VAL A 160 -8.33 17.48 -8.68
C VAL A 160 -8.44 18.39 -9.90
N ALA A 161 -8.70 19.67 -9.73
CA ALA A 161 -8.76 20.63 -10.84
C ALA A 161 -7.42 20.73 -11.59
N SER A 162 -6.29 20.63 -10.89
CA SER A 162 -4.94 20.72 -11.48
C SER A 162 -4.61 19.59 -12.47
N THR A 163 -5.36 18.48 -12.45
CA THR A 163 -5.14 17.32 -13.31
C THR A 163 -5.94 17.36 -14.61
N TRP A 164 -6.67 18.44 -14.89
CA TRP A 164 -7.53 18.51 -16.07
C TRP A 164 -6.76 18.34 -17.37
N GLY A 165 -7.19 17.39 -18.21
CA GLY A 165 -6.50 17.01 -19.45
C GLY A 165 -5.34 16.01 -19.27
N ASP A 166 -4.83 15.82 -18.05
CA ASP A 166 -3.97 14.69 -17.69
C ASP A 166 -4.81 13.61 -17.00
N TRP A 167 -5.50 12.82 -17.81
CA TRP A 167 -6.46 11.83 -17.33
C TRP A 167 -5.86 10.73 -16.47
N GLU A 168 -4.57 10.43 -16.65
CA GLU A 168 -3.89 9.46 -15.82
C GLU A 168 -3.58 10.03 -14.44
N ALA A 169 -3.02 11.24 -14.37
CA ALA A 169 -2.82 11.92 -13.09
C ALA A 169 -4.16 12.15 -12.38
N ARG A 170 -5.21 12.48 -13.13
CA ARG A 170 -6.57 12.63 -12.60
C ARG A 170 -7.10 11.35 -11.98
N ALA A 171 -6.97 10.22 -12.68
CA ALA A 171 -7.39 8.91 -12.15
C ALA A 171 -6.64 8.56 -10.86
N ASP A 172 -5.33 8.80 -10.79
CA ASP A 172 -4.54 8.59 -9.57
C ASP A 172 -4.99 9.51 -8.43
N VAL A 173 -5.14 10.82 -8.68
CA VAL A 173 -5.57 11.78 -7.65
C VAL A 173 -6.97 11.49 -7.14
N VAL A 174 -7.92 11.22 -8.05
CA VAL A 174 -9.30 10.87 -7.67
C VAL A 174 -9.32 9.59 -6.86
N PHE A 175 -8.53 8.58 -7.21
CA PHE A 175 -8.43 7.34 -6.44
C PHE A 175 -7.93 7.58 -5.01
N GLU A 176 -6.85 8.36 -4.85
CA GLU A 176 -6.28 8.66 -3.53
C GLU A 176 -7.26 9.45 -2.65
N LEU A 177 -7.97 10.44 -3.21
CA LEU A 177 -8.97 11.20 -2.46
C LEU A 177 -10.25 10.38 -2.19
N ALA A 178 -10.63 9.50 -3.09
CA ALA A 178 -11.73 8.57 -2.87
C ALA A 178 -11.43 7.58 -1.75
N ASP A 179 -10.18 7.15 -1.58
CA ASP A 179 -9.74 6.30 -0.47
C ASP A 179 -9.89 7.03 0.88
N ALA A 180 -9.55 8.33 0.93
CA ALA A 180 -9.84 9.15 2.11
C ALA A 180 -11.34 9.26 2.38
N ALA A 181 -12.14 9.51 1.34
CA ALA A 181 -13.60 9.63 1.46
C ALA A 181 -14.29 8.32 1.85
N ALA A 182 -13.73 7.16 1.50
CA ALA A 182 -14.25 5.86 1.94
C ALA A 182 -14.12 5.66 3.46
N GLN A 183 -13.15 6.33 4.10
CA GLN A 183 -12.94 6.29 5.55
C GLN A 183 -13.82 7.32 6.28
N ASP A 184 -13.83 8.57 5.80
CA ASP A 184 -14.64 9.68 6.30
C ASP A 184 -14.94 10.67 5.16
N ASP A 185 -16.23 10.85 4.84
CA ASP A 185 -16.72 11.67 3.73
C ASP A 185 -17.22 13.06 4.17
N GLY A 186 -17.00 13.47 5.43
CA GLY A 186 -17.49 14.75 5.95
C GLY A 186 -16.96 15.95 5.16
N TRP A 187 -15.68 15.93 4.79
CA TRP A 187 -15.04 16.95 3.96
C TRP A 187 -15.59 16.94 2.53
N LEU A 188 -15.89 15.77 1.96
CA LEU A 188 -16.44 15.63 0.61
C LEU A 188 -17.88 16.15 0.56
N THR A 189 -18.66 15.91 1.63
CA THR A 189 -19.99 16.50 1.81
C THR A 189 -19.92 18.03 1.87
N ALA A 190 -18.94 18.58 2.60
CA ALA A 190 -18.72 20.02 2.68
C ALA A 190 -18.32 20.62 1.31
N TRP A 191 -17.44 19.95 0.56
CA TRP A 191 -17.07 20.35 -0.80
C TRP A 191 -18.29 20.43 -1.72
N ARG A 192 -19.09 19.35 -1.78
CA ARG A 192 -20.29 19.31 -2.61
C ARG A 192 -21.30 20.39 -2.24
N ALA A 193 -21.46 20.69 -0.94
CA ALA A 193 -22.34 21.76 -0.49
C ALA A 193 -21.83 23.15 -0.88
N ALA A 194 -20.51 23.37 -0.84
CA ALA A 194 -19.88 24.64 -1.15
C ALA A 194 -19.76 24.90 -2.67
N ARG A 195 -19.55 23.84 -3.47
CA ARG A 195 -19.38 23.89 -4.94
C ARG A 195 -20.18 22.78 -5.63
N PRO A 196 -21.52 22.88 -5.69
CA PRO A 196 -22.37 21.81 -6.21
C PRO A 196 -22.07 21.44 -7.68
N ASP A 197 -21.64 22.41 -8.49
CA ASP A 197 -21.38 22.22 -9.92
C ASP A 197 -19.92 21.83 -10.25
N ASP A 198 -19.08 21.60 -9.24
CA ASP A 198 -17.68 21.20 -9.46
C ASP A 198 -17.60 19.69 -9.79
N PRO A 199 -17.17 19.30 -11.02
CA PRO A 199 -17.14 17.90 -11.42
C PRO A 199 -16.14 17.07 -10.61
N GLY A 200 -15.19 17.71 -9.91
CA GLY A 200 -14.20 17.03 -9.08
C GLY A 200 -14.80 16.25 -7.91
N HIS A 201 -15.75 16.84 -7.17
CA HIS A 201 -16.38 16.13 -6.04
C HIS A 201 -17.22 14.97 -6.53
N ALA A 202 -17.87 15.10 -7.69
CA ALA A 202 -18.71 14.06 -8.26
C ALA A 202 -17.88 12.83 -8.65
N ALA A 203 -16.72 13.03 -9.27
CA ALA A 203 -15.79 11.94 -9.60
C ALA A 203 -15.24 11.25 -8.34
N VAL A 204 -14.84 12.02 -7.32
CA VAL A 204 -14.34 11.47 -6.04
C VAL A 204 -15.44 10.69 -5.31
N LEU A 205 -16.67 11.20 -5.28
CA LEU A 205 -17.82 10.53 -4.68
C LEU A 205 -18.14 9.20 -5.36
N ALA A 206 -18.22 9.19 -6.70
CA ALA A 206 -18.49 7.98 -7.45
C ALA A 206 -17.44 6.89 -7.18
N GLN A 207 -16.17 7.28 -7.14
CA GLN A 207 -15.07 6.37 -6.87
C GLN A 207 -15.04 5.88 -5.41
N SER A 208 -15.41 6.72 -4.43
CA SER A 208 -15.41 6.34 -3.01
C SER A 208 -16.43 5.24 -2.72
N PHE A 209 -17.58 5.23 -3.41
CA PHE A 209 -18.54 4.13 -3.32
C PHE A 209 -17.95 2.77 -3.71
N VAL A 210 -17.13 2.74 -4.78
CA VAL A 210 -16.45 1.51 -5.21
C VAL A 210 -15.48 1.02 -4.16
N LEU A 211 -14.64 1.91 -3.64
CA LEU A 211 -13.63 1.57 -2.63
C LEU A 211 -14.31 1.10 -1.34
N ARG A 212 -15.32 1.84 -0.88
CA ARG A 212 -16.08 1.51 0.32
C ARG A 212 -16.81 0.18 0.20
N ALA A 213 -17.38 -0.12 -0.96
CA ALA A 213 -17.99 -1.43 -1.21
C ALA A 213 -16.96 -2.55 -1.04
N TRP A 214 -15.73 -2.37 -1.53
CA TRP A 214 -14.70 -3.41 -1.52
C TRP A 214 -14.18 -3.64 -0.10
N GLU A 215 -14.08 -2.59 0.71
CA GLU A 215 -13.80 -2.69 2.14
C GLU A 215 -14.86 -3.51 2.89
N ILE A 216 -16.15 -3.27 2.60
CA ILE A 216 -17.25 -4.01 3.25
C ILE A 216 -17.23 -5.49 2.91
N ARG A 217 -17.04 -5.82 1.62
CA ARG A 217 -16.91 -7.22 1.19
C ARG A 217 -15.68 -7.89 1.81
N GLY A 218 -14.58 -7.14 1.93
CA GLY A 218 -13.30 -7.65 2.39
C GLY A 218 -12.61 -8.56 1.37
N ALA A 219 -11.36 -8.95 1.66
CA ALA A 219 -10.53 -9.78 0.77
C ALA A 219 -10.85 -11.29 0.81
N ARG A 220 -11.88 -11.70 1.56
CA ARG A 220 -12.25 -13.12 1.73
C ARG A 220 -13.00 -13.62 0.50
N LYS A 221 -12.99 -14.93 0.29
CA LYS A 221 -13.65 -15.56 -0.85
C LYS A 221 -15.18 -15.40 -0.75
N ALA A 222 -15.87 -15.55 -1.88
CA ALA A 222 -17.31 -15.35 -1.99
C ALA A 222 -18.13 -16.31 -1.09
N ASP A 223 -17.58 -17.48 -0.76
CA ASP A 223 -18.15 -18.48 0.16
C ASP A 223 -18.00 -18.12 1.65
N GLU A 224 -17.18 -17.11 1.97
CA GLU A 224 -16.93 -16.62 3.34
C GLU A 224 -17.54 -15.21 3.58
N THR A 225 -18.27 -14.67 2.61
CA THR A 225 -18.92 -13.36 2.68
C THR A 225 -20.33 -13.50 3.27
N THR A 226 -20.67 -12.75 4.32
CA THR A 226 -22.02 -12.83 4.92
C THR A 226 -23.08 -12.23 3.99
N PRO A 227 -24.36 -12.65 4.10
CA PRO A 227 -25.45 -12.03 3.34
C PRO A 227 -25.49 -10.49 3.48
N ASP A 228 -25.30 -9.97 4.69
CA ASP A 228 -25.27 -8.52 4.97
C ASP A 228 -24.11 -7.81 4.24
N GLN A 229 -22.94 -8.46 4.13
CA GLN A 229 -21.80 -7.93 3.38
C GLN A 229 -22.08 -7.91 1.88
N VAL A 230 -22.74 -8.96 1.35
CA VAL A 230 -23.16 -9.00 -0.06
C VAL A 230 -24.19 -7.91 -0.36
N GLU A 231 -25.19 -7.74 0.50
CA GLU A 231 -26.21 -6.69 0.34
C GLU A 231 -25.57 -5.29 0.40
N GLY A 232 -24.71 -5.05 1.40
CA GLY A 232 -24.00 -3.77 1.53
C GLY A 232 -23.10 -3.46 0.34
N PHE A 233 -22.41 -4.46 -0.18
CA PHE A 233 -21.61 -4.37 -1.40
C PHE A 233 -22.46 -3.98 -2.61
N GLN A 234 -23.54 -4.71 -2.89
CA GLN A 234 -24.40 -4.44 -4.03
C GLN A 234 -25.08 -3.06 -3.95
N ARG A 235 -25.53 -2.66 -2.76
CA ARG A 235 -26.13 -1.35 -2.53
C ARG A 235 -25.15 -0.22 -2.86
N LEU A 236 -23.94 -0.25 -2.29
CA LEU A 236 -22.95 0.80 -2.54
C LEU A 236 -22.53 0.87 -4.00
N LEU A 237 -22.43 -0.26 -4.71
CA LEU A 237 -22.16 -0.22 -6.15
C LEU A 237 -23.31 0.36 -6.96
N THR A 238 -24.55 0.09 -6.58
CA THR A 238 -25.71 0.68 -7.25
C THR A 238 -25.73 2.19 -7.06
N GLU A 239 -25.44 2.67 -5.85
CA GLU A 239 -25.28 4.11 -5.54
C GLU A 239 -24.10 4.72 -6.32
N GLY A 240 -22.95 4.04 -6.34
CA GLY A 240 -21.77 4.45 -7.10
C GLY A 240 -22.04 4.58 -8.60
N ARG A 241 -22.84 3.68 -9.18
CA ARG A 241 -23.25 3.75 -10.59
C ARG A 241 -24.09 4.98 -10.90
N ALA A 242 -25.02 5.35 -10.02
CA ALA A 242 -25.79 6.58 -10.17
C ALA A 242 -24.87 7.82 -10.04
N ALA A 243 -23.98 7.83 -9.03
CA ALA A 243 -23.03 8.92 -8.84
C ALA A 243 -22.06 9.08 -10.03
N ALA A 244 -21.60 7.97 -10.62
CA ALA A 244 -20.72 7.99 -11.79
C ALA A 244 -21.42 8.55 -13.03
N LEU A 245 -22.73 8.32 -13.21
CA LEU A 245 -23.49 8.96 -14.29
C LEU A 245 -23.59 10.47 -14.08
N VAL A 246 -23.91 10.92 -12.86
CA VAL A 246 -23.92 12.36 -12.54
C VAL A 246 -22.56 13.00 -12.79
N ALA A 247 -21.47 12.33 -12.42
CA ALA A 247 -20.11 12.81 -12.70
C ALA A 247 -19.81 12.87 -14.21
N ALA A 248 -20.26 11.88 -14.98
CA ALA A 248 -20.10 11.86 -16.44
C ALA A 248 -20.92 12.97 -17.14
N GLU A 249 -22.11 13.30 -16.62
CA GLU A 249 -22.92 14.42 -17.13
C GLU A 249 -22.30 15.78 -16.79
N ALA A 250 -21.70 15.92 -15.61
CA ALA A 250 -21.06 17.15 -15.17
C ALA A 250 -19.76 17.47 -15.93
N ALA A 251 -19.04 16.45 -16.40
CA ALA A 251 -17.82 16.59 -17.20
C ALA A 251 -17.81 15.56 -18.35
N PRO A 252 -18.53 15.83 -19.46
CA PRO A 252 -18.67 14.89 -20.57
C PRO A 252 -17.37 14.48 -21.26
N GLU A 253 -16.29 15.23 -21.11
CA GLU A 253 -14.95 14.94 -21.65
C GLU A 253 -14.09 14.05 -20.73
N ASP A 254 -14.43 13.99 -19.44
CA ASP A 254 -13.62 13.30 -18.43
C ASP A 254 -13.83 11.77 -18.55
N PRO A 255 -12.76 10.97 -18.79
CA PRO A 255 -12.86 9.52 -18.81
C PRO A 255 -13.01 8.91 -17.40
N THR A 256 -12.67 9.64 -16.34
CA THR A 256 -12.63 9.12 -14.96
C THR A 256 -13.95 8.51 -14.50
N PRO A 257 -15.13 9.15 -14.70
CA PRO A 257 -16.41 8.54 -14.33
C PRO A 257 -16.70 7.23 -15.09
N TRP A 258 -16.27 7.13 -16.35
CA TRP A 258 -16.41 5.91 -17.15
C TRP A 258 -15.47 4.80 -16.70
N TRP A 259 -14.27 5.14 -16.24
CA TRP A 259 -13.40 4.20 -15.55
C TRP A 259 -14.05 3.67 -14.26
N THR A 260 -14.68 4.52 -13.46
CA THR A 260 -15.48 4.10 -12.30
C THR A 260 -16.61 3.16 -12.71
N GLN A 261 -17.34 3.45 -13.80
CA GLN A 261 -18.38 2.55 -14.33
C GLN A 261 -17.83 1.17 -14.72
N VAL A 262 -16.65 1.10 -15.34
CA VAL A 262 -15.98 -0.18 -15.64
C VAL A 262 -15.68 -0.96 -14.35
N MET A 263 -15.21 -0.29 -13.29
CA MET A 263 -14.98 -0.92 -11.99
C MET A 263 -16.27 -1.44 -11.35
N LEU A 264 -17.34 -0.66 -11.44
CA LEU A 264 -18.67 -1.01 -10.92
C LEU A 264 -19.24 -2.22 -11.65
N ALA A 265 -19.10 -2.28 -12.96
CA ALA A 265 -19.60 -3.38 -13.78
C ALA A 265 -19.00 -4.73 -13.41
N ARG A 266 -17.77 -4.76 -12.88
CA ARG A 266 -17.16 -5.99 -12.35
C ARG A 266 -17.96 -6.57 -11.18
N GLY A 267 -18.39 -5.75 -10.23
CA GLY A 267 -19.09 -6.24 -9.03
C GLY A 267 -20.61 -6.31 -9.14
N LEU A 268 -21.19 -5.75 -10.19
CA LEU A 268 -22.63 -5.79 -10.47
C LEU A 268 -22.95 -6.88 -11.51
N PRO A 269 -24.20 -7.38 -11.56
CA PRO A 269 -24.65 -8.34 -12.58
C PRO A 269 -24.88 -7.65 -13.93
N VAL A 270 -23.80 -7.12 -14.53
CA VAL A 270 -23.85 -6.34 -15.78
C VAL A 270 -23.60 -7.27 -16.97
N PRO A 271 -24.54 -7.41 -17.92
CA PRO A 271 -24.35 -8.21 -19.12
C PRO A 271 -23.26 -7.64 -20.05
N HIS A 272 -22.67 -8.50 -20.89
CA HIS A 272 -21.58 -8.11 -21.81
C HIS A 272 -21.94 -6.91 -22.69
N ALA A 273 -23.13 -6.88 -23.29
CA ALA A 273 -23.54 -5.79 -24.17
C ALA A 273 -23.61 -4.43 -23.45
N GLU A 274 -24.01 -4.42 -22.18
CA GLU A 274 -24.04 -3.20 -21.36
C GLU A 274 -22.64 -2.77 -20.94
N PHE A 275 -21.79 -3.74 -20.57
CA PHE A 275 -20.38 -3.48 -20.30
C PHE A 275 -19.67 -2.89 -21.53
N GLU A 276 -19.92 -3.42 -22.72
CA GLU A 276 -19.35 -2.92 -23.97
C GLU A 276 -19.76 -1.48 -24.27
N ALA A 277 -20.99 -1.07 -23.93
CA ALA A 277 -21.43 0.32 -24.06
C ALA A 277 -20.67 1.25 -23.10
N VAL A 278 -20.52 0.85 -21.83
CA VAL A 278 -19.69 1.59 -20.85
C VAL A 278 -18.22 1.66 -21.30
N TRP A 279 -17.69 0.55 -21.80
CA TRP A 279 -16.33 0.47 -22.31
C TRP A 279 -16.13 1.41 -23.51
N ALA A 280 -17.09 1.47 -24.43
CA ALA A 280 -17.05 2.36 -25.59
C ALA A 280 -16.94 3.84 -25.19
N GLU A 281 -17.69 4.26 -24.15
CA GLU A 281 -17.62 5.63 -23.64
C GLU A 281 -16.25 5.97 -23.04
N LEU A 282 -15.64 5.02 -22.31
CA LEU A 282 -14.29 5.21 -21.76
C LEU A 282 -13.26 5.36 -22.89
N VAL A 283 -13.24 4.44 -23.85
CA VAL A 283 -12.23 4.45 -24.92
C VAL A 283 -12.47 5.51 -25.98
N ALA A 284 -13.68 6.07 -26.08
CA ALA A 284 -13.96 7.24 -26.92
C ALA A 284 -13.25 8.50 -26.39
N ARG A 285 -13.08 8.61 -25.07
CA ARG A 285 -12.42 9.76 -24.40
C ARG A 285 -10.92 9.55 -24.24
N ASP A 286 -10.54 8.37 -23.77
CA ASP A 286 -9.13 7.98 -23.64
C ASP A 286 -8.93 6.53 -24.13
N PRO A 287 -8.59 6.35 -25.42
CA PRO A 287 -8.36 5.03 -26.01
C PRO A 287 -7.25 4.22 -25.35
N LEU A 288 -6.36 4.85 -24.59
CA LEU A 288 -5.22 4.22 -23.92
C LEU A 288 -5.32 4.29 -22.39
N HIS A 289 -6.53 4.55 -21.85
CA HIS A 289 -6.77 4.68 -20.40
C HIS A 289 -6.34 3.42 -19.65
N ARG A 290 -5.15 3.45 -19.02
CA ARG A 290 -4.47 2.23 -18.58
C ARG A 290 -5.17 1.56 -17.41
N TYR A 291 -5.62 2.34 -16.42
CA TYR A 291 -6.45 1.81 -15.33
C TYR A 291 -7.77 1.22 -15.82
N GLY A 292 -8.33 1.81 -16.88
CA GLY A 292 -9.54 1.31 -17.55
C GLY A 292 -9.35 -0.08 -18.11
N HIS A 293 -8.26 -0.28 -18.87
CA HIS A 293 -7.93 -1.58 -19.45
C HIS A 293 -7.65 -2.64 -18.37
N ILE A 294 -7.03 -2.29 -17.24
CA ILE A 294 -6.83 -3.22 -16.12
C ILE A 294 -8.19 -3.69 -15.56
N GLN A 295 -9.13 -2.77 -15.35
CA GLN A 295 -10.43 -3.12 -14.77
C GLN A 295 -11.32 -3.87 -15.78
N ALA A 296 -11.22 -3.53 -17.07
CA ALA A 296 -11.89 -4.27 -18.13
C ALA A 296 -11.35 -5.71 -18.26
N LEU A 297 -10.04 -5.91 -18.16
CA LEU A 297 -9.45 -7.25 -18.10
C LEU A 297 -10.08 -8.08 -16.96
N GLN A 298 -10.22 -7.48 -15.77
CA GLN A 298 -10.84 -8.15 -14.62
C GLN A 298 -12.30 -8.51 -14.84
N TYR A 299 -13.07 -7.70 -15.56
CA TYR A 299 -14.45 -8.03 -15.93
C TYR A 299 -14.52 -9.32 -16.77
N TRP A 300 -13.59 -9.47 -17.72
CA TRP A 300 -13.51 -10.63 -18.63
C TRP A 300 -12.88 -11.88 -18.00
N CYS A 301 -12.30 -11.81 -16.80
CA CYS A 301 -11.78 -13.00 -16.12
C CYS A 301 -12.91 -14.02 -15.82
N ALA A 302 -12.55 -15.32 -15.83
CA ALA A 302 -13.49 -16.42 -15.55
C ALA A 302 -14.16 -16.34 -14.16
N LYS A 303 -13.48 -15.75 -13.17
CA LYS A 303 -14.01 -15.54 -11.81
C LYS A 303 -15.07 -14.44 -11.72
N TRP A 304 -15.32 -13.71 -12.81
CA TRP A 304 -16.29 -12.62 -12.91
C TRP A 304 -17.30 -12.92 -14.02
N HIS A 305 -17.27 -12.16 -15.12
CA HIS A 305 -18.30 -12.25 -16.17
C HIS A 305 -17.81 -12.92 -17.44
N GLY A 306 -16.54 -13.30 -17.54
CA GLY A 306 -15.99 -13.86 -18.77
C GLY A 306 -15.45 -15.28 -18.62
N SER A 307 -14.35 -15.53 -19.32
CA SER A 307 -13.67 -16.81 -19.42
C SER A 307 -12.19 -16.57 -19.74
N ASP A 308 -11.37 -17.60 -19.60
CA ASP A 308 -9.95 -17.51 -19.95
C ASP A 308 -9.75 -17.10 -21.41
N ASP A 309 -10.59 -17.60 -22.32
CA ASP A 309 -10.57 -17.22 -23.75
C ASP A 309 -10.94 -15.74 -23.97
N LEU A 310 -12.02 -15.27 -23.35
CA LEU A 310 -12.48 -13.87 -23.48
C LEU A 310 -11.46 -12.88 -22.89
N MET A 311 -10.93 -13.21 -21.72
CA MET A 311 -9.88 -12.43 -21.07
C MET A 311 -8.61 -12.39 -21.92
N THR A 312 -8.18 -13.54 -22.45
CA THR A 312 -6.98 -13.64 -23.29
C THR A 312 -7.16 -12.84 -24.57
N ASP A 313 -8.29 -12.97 -25.27
CA ASP A 313 -8.59 -12.16 -26.46
C ASP A 313 -8.53 -10.66 -26.17
N PHE A 314 -9.18 -10.22 -25.09
CA PHE A 314 -9.14 -8.82 -24.68
C PHE A 314 -7.70 -8.35 -24.42
N ALA A 315 -6.91 -9.16 -23.71
CA ALA A 315 -5.55 -8.84 -23.36
C ALA A 315 -4.61 -8.77 -24.58
N THR A 316 -4.73 -9.73 -25.50
CA THR A 316 -3.98 -9.75 -26.76
C THR A 316 -4.33 -8.54 -27.63
N ARG A 317 -5.62 -8.19 -27.77
CA ARG A 317 -6.05 -7.00 -28.53
C ARG A 317 -5.57 -5.70 -27.90
N ALA A 318 -5.62 -5.58 -26.58
CA ALA A 318 -5.12 -4.40 -25.87
C ALA A 318 -3.61 -4.21 -26.09
N ALA A 319 -2.80 -5.27 -25.92
CA ALA A 319 -1.36 -5.21 -26.13
C ALA A 319 -0.98 -4.89 -27.58
N ALA A 320 -1.72 -5.41 -28.57
CA ALA A 320 -1.51 -5.11 -29.98
C ALA A 320 -1.81 -3.64 -30.35
N LYS A 321 -2.69 -2.97 -29.60
CA LYS A 321 -3.08 -1.57 -29.86
C LYS A 321 -1.97 -0.58 -29.53
N SER A 322 -1.19 -0.81 -28.47
CA SER A 322 -0.12 0.09 -28.05
C SER A 322 0.85 -0.58 -27.07
N PRO A 323 2.16 -0.31 -27.14
CA PRO A 323 3.12 -0.69 -26.09
C PRO A 323 2.78 -0.12 -24.70
N ARG A 324 1.96 0.94 -24.60
CA ARG A 324 1.44 1.45 -23.31
C ARG A 324 0.45 0.49 -22.64
N LEU A 325 -0.12 -0.45 -23.40
CA LEU A 325 -1.09 -1.44 -22.93
C LEU A 325 -0.50 -2.86 -22.89
N ALA A 326 0.80 -3.02 -23.12
CA ALA A 326 1.47 -4.31 -23.09
C ALA A 326 1.32 -5.04 -21.74
N LEU A 327 1.22 -4.29 -20.63
CA LEU A 327 0.97 -4.83 -19.29
C LEU A 327 -0.31 -5.70 -19.24
N ILE A 328 -1.33 -5.40 -20.06
CA ILE A 328 -2.60 -6.13 -20.02
C ILE A 328 -2.42 -7.60 -20.37
N ALA A 329 -1.53 -7.94 -21.31
CA ALA A 329 -1.20 -9.34 -21.64
C ALA A 329 -0.51 -10.07 -20.48
N LEU A 330 0.38 -9.41 -19.75
CA LEU A 330 1.04 -9.98 -18.57
C LEU A 330 0.03 -10.23 -17.44
N LEU A 331 -0.89 -9.29 -17.21
CA LEU A 331 -1.96 -9.48 -16.24
C LEU A 331 -2.93 -10.59 -16.66
N GLY A 332 -3.22 -10.70 -17.96
CA GLY A 332 -4.00 -11.82 -18.49
C GLY A 332 -3.31 -13.16 -18.23
N ALA A 333 -1.99 -13.26 -18.44
CA ALA A 333 -1.22 -14.46 -18.13
C ALA A 333 -1.21 -14.80 -16.63
N PHE A 334 -1.21 -13.79 -15.75
CA PHE A 334 -1.29 -13.98 -14.30
C PHE A 334 -2.66 -14.51 -13.84
N GLU A 335 -3.75 -14.03 -14.46
CA GLU A 335 -5.12 -14.40 -14.09
C GLU A 335 -5.62 -15.69 -14.76
N HIS A 336 -4.90 -16.16 -15.78
CA HIS A 336 -5.25 -17.37 -16.52
C HIS A 336 -5.10 -18.63 -15.66
N THR A 337 -5.95 -19.63 -15.87
CA THR A 337 -5.88 -20.88 -15.09
C THR A 337 -4.64 -21.72 -15.41
N ASP A 338 -4.23 -21.74 -16.67
CA ASP A 338 -2.97 -22.33 -17.13
C ASP A 338 -1.77 -21.35 -17.05
N ASP A 339 -0.55 -21.89 -16.92
CA ASP A 339 0.70 -21.11 -17.03
C ASP A 339 0.92 -20.63 -18.48
N ARG A 340 0.70 -19.32 -18.70
CA ARG A 340 0.85 -18.66 -19.99
C ARG A 340 2.04 -17.71 -20.09
N TRP A 341 2.90 -17.65 -19.09
CA TRP A 341 3.99 -16.65 -19.07
C TRP A 341 4.93 -16.76 -20.27
N ARG A 342 5.05 -17.96 -20.87
CA ARG A 342 5.88 -18.25 -22.05
C ARG A 342 5.09 -18.31 -23.36
N ALA A 343 3.80 -17.95 -23.35
CA ALA A 343 3.01 -17.89 -24.58
C ALA A 343 3.56 -16.81 -25.53
N PRO A 344 3.61 -17.03 -26.86
CA PRO A 344 4.25 -16.09 -27.79
C PRO A 344 3.71 -14.66 -27.73
N ASP A 345 2.41 -14.49 -27.53
CA ASP A 345 1.74 -13.20 -27.39
C ASP A 345 2.13 -12.48 -26.09
N VAL A 346 2.24 -13.21 -24.98
CA VAL A 346 2.68 -12.68 -23.68
C VAL A 346 4.16 -12.29 -23.72
N VAL A 347 5.01 -13.11 -24.33
CA VAL A 347 6.44 -12.81 -24.51
C VAL A 347 6.63 -11.59 -25.40
N ALA A 348 5.89 -11.48 -26.50
CA ALA A 348 5.94 -10.30 -27.37
C ALA A 348 5.49 -9.02 -26.64
N ALA A 349 4.45 -9.11 -25.81
CA ALA A 349 4.03 -8.00 -24.97
C ALA A 349 5.09 -7.63 -23.92
N LEU A 350 5.72 -8.61 -23.28
CA LEU A 350 6.82 -8.38 -22.34
C LEU A 350 7.99 -7.63 -23.03
N ASP A 351 8.38 -8.06 -24.23
CA ASP A 351 9.47 -7.41 -24.97
C ASP A 351 9.10 -5.97 -25.38
N ALA A 352 7.87 -5.74 -25.85
CA ALA A 352 7.38 -4.41 -26.15
C ALA A 352 7.35 -3.49 -24.91
N LEU A 353 6.95 -4.04 -23.75
CA LEU A 353 6.95 -3.34 -22.47
C LEU A 353 8.38 -2.95 -22.06
N ILE A 354 9.33 -3.88 -22.10
CA ILE A 354 10.72 -3.64 -21.74
C ILE A 354 11.37 -2.61 -22.66
N ALA A 355 11.12 -2.71 -23.97
CA ALA A 355 11.64 -1.75 -24.95
C ALA A 355 11.14 -0.32 -24.64
N ARG A 356 9.86 -0.15 -24.31
CA ARG A 356 9.30 1.16 -23.90
C ARG A 356 9.92 1.64 -22.59
N LEU A 357 9.95 0.79 -21.56
CA LEU A 357 10.48 1.12 -20.22
C LEU A 357 11.97 1.47 -20.23
N ALA A 358 12.71 1.07 -21.27
CA ALA A 358 14.11 1.46 -21.47
C ALA A 358 14.27 2.91 -21.95
N THR A 359 13.23 3.48 -22.58
CA THR A 359 13.22 4.88 -23.07
C THR A 359 12.46 5.85 -22.17
N GLU A 360 11.63 5.33 -21.25
CA GLU A 360 10.85 6.12 -20.32
C GLU A 360 11.70 6.61 -19.14
N THR A 361 11.79 7.93 -18.95
CA THR A 361 12.60 8.54 -17.88
C THR A 361 11.78 8.92 -16.65
N ALA A 362 10.45 9.06 -16.79
CA ALA A 362 9.57 9.40 -15.70
C ALA A 362 9.18 8.14 -14.92
N GLU A 363 9.49 8.11 -13.62
CA GLU A 363 8.97 7.09 -12.72
C GLU A 363 7.64 7.56 -12.12
N THR A 364 6.55 6.90 -12.50
CA THR A 364 5.19 7.12 -11.99
C THR A 364 4.68 5.87 -11.28
N ASN A 365 3.53 5.99 -10.61
CA ASN A 365 2.82 4.88 -9.98
C ASN A 365 2.62 3.73 -10.97
N PHE A 366 2.25 4.08 -12.21
CA PHE A 366 2.00 3.12 -13.25
C PHE A 366 3.29 2.47 -13.77
N THR A 367 4.38 3.21 -13.98
CA THR A 367 5.65 2.60 -14.43
C THR A 367 6.23 1.65 -13.37
N ARG A 368 6.08 1.97 -12.07
CA ARG A 368 6.49 1.07 -10.99
C ARG A 368 5.71 -0.25 -11.01
N LYS A 369 4.39 -0.18 -11.23
CA LYS A 369 3.52 -1.36 -11.45
C LYS A 369 3.98 -2.18 -12.66
N GLU A 370 4.22 -1.51 -13.79
CA GLU A 370 4.70 -2.14 -15.03
C GLU A 370 6.02 -2.88 -14.82
N ARG A 371 7.01 -2.24 -14.16
CA ARG A 371 8.29 -2.87 -13.83
C ARG A 371 8.12 -4.07 -12.91
N GLY A 372 7.23 -3.97 -11.91
CA GLY A 372 6.93 -5.08 -11.01
C GLY A 372 6.43 -6.32 -11.76
N TRP A 373 5.44 -6.15 -12.62
CA TRP A 373 4.89 -7.24 -13.44
C TRP A 373 5.87 -7.74 -14.50
N ALA A 374 6.67 -6.84 -15.09
CA ALA A 374 7.72 -7.22 -16.02
C ALA A 374 8.78 -8.09 -15.33
N ILE A 375 9.19 -7.78 -14.09
CA ILE A 375 10.10 -8.63 -13.30
C ILE A 375 9.51 -10.03 -13.12
N HIS A 376 8.24 -10.12 -12.73
CA HIS A 376 7.58 -11.41 -12.54
C HIS A 376 7.60 -12.24 -13.84
N ALA A 377 7.24 -11.63 -14.96
CA ALA A 377 7.25 -12.27 -16.27
C ALA A 377 8.66 -12.65 -16.76
N LEU A 378 9.67 -11.81 -16.50
CA LEU A 378 11.07 -12.09 -16.84
C LEU A 378 11.62 -13.28 -16.06
N MET A 379 11.31 -13.36 -14.76
CA MET A 379 11.68 -14.53 -13.95
C MET A 379 11.00 -15.80 -14.47
N ALA A 380 9.71 -15.74 -14.80
CA ALA A 380 9.00 -16.86 -15.42
C ALA A 380 9.62 -17.26 -16.78
N ASN A 381 10.17 -16.32 -17.55
CA ASN A 381 10.83 -16.56 -18.83
C ASN A 381 12.35 -16.88 -18.72
N ASN A 382 12.87 -17.14 -17.51
CA ASN A 382 14.30 -17.43 -17.27
C ASN A 382 15.23 -16.31 -17.80
N ARG A 383 14.84 -15.04 -17.60
CA ARG A 383 15.59 -13.84 -17.98
C ARG A 383 16.00 -13.01 -16.75
N PRO A 384 16.78 -13.58 -15.81
CA PRO A 384 17.08 -12.92 -14.54
C PRO A 384 17.95 -11.65 -14.69
N ALA A 385 18.79 -11.57 -15.72
CA ALA A 385 19.61 -10.37 -15.97
C ALA A 385 18.75 -9.14 -16.31
N ASP A 386 17.73 -9.32 -17.15
CA ASP A 386 16.78 -8.27 -17.49
C ASP A 386 15.92 -7.88 -16.27
N ALA A 387 15.56 -8.85 -15.44
CA ALA A 387 14.83 -8.60 -14.19
C ALA A 387 15.67 -7.72 -13.24
N LEU A 388 16.98 -7.97 -13.14
CA LEU A 388 17.88 -7.12 -12.37
C LEU A 388 17.95 -5.68 -12.89
N THR A 389 17.87 -5.47 -14.21
CA THR A 389 17.76 -4.12 -14.79
C THR A 389 16.51 -3.40 -14.30
N GLN A 390 15.37 -4.10 -14.24
CA GLN A 390 14.13 -3.51 -13.71
C GLN A 390 14.20 -3.26 -12.19
N PHE A 391 14.83 -4.14 -11.43
CA PHE A 391 15.06 -3.92 -9.99
C PHE A 391 15.94 -2.70 -9.71
N ARG A 392 16.96 -2.43 -10.56
CA ARG A 392 17.77 -1.20 -10.46
C ARG A 392 16.91 0.04 -10.68
N ALA A 393 16.06 0.01 -11.71
CA ALA A 393 15.17 1.12 -12.01
C ALA A 393 14.14 1.39 -10.90
N LEU A 394 13.60 0.33 -10.27
CA LEU A 394 12.72 0.46 -9.10
C LEU A 394 13.43 0.99 -7.84
N GLY A 395 14.75 0.75 -7.73
CA GLY A 395 15.54 1.17 -6.57
C GLY A 395 14.99 0.61 -5.25
N SER A 396 14.57 1.50 -4.35
CA SER A 396 13.98 1.16 -3.04
C SER A 396 12.47 0.98 -3.04
N ARG A 397 11.79 1.11 -4.19
CA ARG A 397 10.32 1.18 -4.25
C ARG A 397 9.69 -0.21 -4.44
N ALA A 398 9.27 -0.82 -3.32
CA ALA A 398 8.50 -2.06 -3.28
C ALA A 398 6.99 -1.80 -3.03
N ASP A 399 6.50 -0.62 -3.43
CA ASP A 399 5.22 -0.04 -3.04
C ASP A 399 4.07 -0.33 -4.02
N ASN A 400 4.29 -1.18 -5.02
CA ASN A 400 3.30 -1.50 -6.04
C ASN A 400 3.14 -3.00 -6.29
N GLU A 401 2.22 -3.34 -7.18
CA GLU A 401 2.03 -4.71 -7.65
C GLU A 401 3.23 -5.20 -8.46
N PRO A 402 3.50 -6.52 -8.47
CA PRO A 402 2.70 -7.59 -7.85
C PRO A 402 2.91 -7.73 -6.33
N TRP A 403 3.91 -7.06 -5.76
CA TRP A 403 4.33 -7.25 -4.37
C TRP A 403 3.23 -6.91 -3.37
N SER A 404 2.51 -5.80 -3.61
CA SER A 404 1.43 -5.31 -2.74
C SER A 404 0.26 -6.29 -2.58
N LEU A 405 0.04 -7.21 -3.54
CA LEU A 405 -1.04 -8.20 -3.46
C LEU A 405 -0.83 -9.25 -2.36
N THR A 406 0.39 -9.36 -1.83
CA THR A 406 0.79 -10.46 -0.95
C THR A 406 0.62 -10.17 0.55
N GLY A 407 0.35 -8.91 0.91
CA GLY A 407 0.40 -8.44 2.30
C GLY A 407 1.81 -8.44 2.92
N GLN A 408 2.84 -8.83 2.16
CA GLN A 408 4.24 -8.89 2.58
C GLN A 408 5.15 -8.31 1.47
N ALA A 409 4.74 -7.19 0.88
CA ALA A 409 5.32 -6.62 -0.33
C ALA A 409 6.85 -6.50 -0.29
N ARG A 410 7.39 -5.85 0.75
CA ARG A 410 8.84 -5.73 0.92
C ARG A 410 9.56 -7.08 0.96
N ARG A 411 8.99 -8.08 1.63
CA ARG A 411 9.59 -9.42 1.76
C ARG A 411 9.63 -10.12 0.40
N VAL A 412 8.53 -10.10 -0.34
CA VAL A 412 8.44 -10.74 -1.66
C VAL A 412 9.36 -10.06 -2.66
N PHE A 413 9.38 -8.73 -2.68
CA PHE A 413 10.30 -7.94 -3.51
C PHE A 413 11.76 -8.35 -3.27
N LEU A 414 12.21 -8.35 -2.02
CA LEU A 414 13.59 -8.70 -1.67
C LEU A 414 13.93 -10.16 -1.98
N HIS A 415 12.97 -11.07 -1.77
CA HIS A 415 13.14 -12.48 -2.10
C HIS A 415 13.33 -12.68 -3.60
N THR A 416 12.43 -12.13 -4.43
CA THR A 416 12.53 -12.20 -5.89
C THR A 416 13.80 -11.53 -6.41
N ARG A 417 14.23 -10.42 -5.79
CA ARG A 417 15.49 -9.74 -6.12
C ARG A 417 16.71 -10.63 -5.88
N GLU A 418 16.77 -11.34 -4.75
CA GLU A 418 17.88 -12.26 -4.45
C GLU A 418 17.84 -13.53 -5.34
N GLN A 419 16.64 -14.02 -5.68
CA GLN A 419 16.48 -15.09 -6.67
C GLN A 419 17.08 -14.67 -8.03
N ALA A 420 16.68 -13.50 -8.56
CA ALA A 420 17.22 -12.96 -9.80
C ALA A 420 18.75 -12.81 -9.76
N ARG A 421 19.31 -12.34 -8.63
CA ARG A 421 20.77 -12.23 -8.45
C ARG A 421 21.47 -13.59 -8.49
N THR A 422 20.88 -14.60 -7.86
CA THR A 422 21.45 -15.95 -7.80
C THR A 422 21.39 -16.64 -9.15
N GLU A 423 20.28 -16.50 -9.88
CA GLU A 423 20.08 -17.12 -11.19
C GLU A 423 20.90 -16.43 -12.29
N ALA A 424 21.06 -15.11 -12.25
CA ALA A 424 21.91 -14.39 -13.22
C ALA A 424 23.42 -14.65 -13.04
N ALA A 425 23.84 -15.21 -11.90
CA ALA A 425 25.24 -15.55 -11.62
C ALA A 425 25.59 -17.01 -11.98
N ARG A 426 24.60 -17.82 -12.37
CA ARG A 426 24.77 -19.18 -12.90
C ARG A 426 24.95 -19.10 -14.40
#